data_AF-A0A3D3TQI6-F1
#
_entry.id   AF-A0A3D3TQI6-F1
#
_cell.length_a   1.000
_cell.length_b   1.000
_cell.length_c   1.000
_cell.angle_alpha   90.00
_cell.angle_beta   90.00
_cell.angle_gamma   90.00
#
_symmetry.space_group_name_H-M   'P 1'
#
loop_
_entity.id
_entity.type
_entity.pdbx_description
1 polymer ?
#
loop_
_entity_poly.entity_id
_entity_poly.type
_entity_poly.pdbx_seq_one_letter_code
_entity_poly.pdbx_strand_id
1 'polypeptide(L)'
;MDFMSFEDVIAKIQGVTHSKVVYNEEEVEEVHIIANTTRSPKQIVRDIESALLAIFNYRIDRKLISIAQIDTGETKSIKRIRYEGISLEVKDNNVRCEIRLNMDDDEYTSTQTAIGTSINRLKVVAKATVSAIEEIIGQVSVFDVEDIVINSIRDISYVTVIVNMINDIAEEVLIGTAIVRNDINEAIAKATLDAINRRIEK
;
A
#
# COMPACT_ATOMS: atom_id res chain seq x y z
N MET A 1 -6.72 -3.51 -43.07
CA MET A 1 -6.41 -2.84 -41.80
C MET A 1 -7.14 -3.63 -40.74
N ASP A 2 -6.41 -4.22 -39.81
CA ASP A 2 -7.02 -4.89 -38.67
C ASP A 2 -7.67 -3.81 -37.80
N PHE A 3 -9.00 -3.80 -37.72
CA PHE A 3 -9.72 -2.93 -36.80
C PHE A 3 -9.62 -3.61 -35.43
N MET A 4 -8.85 -3.02 -34.51
CA MET A 4 -8.86 -3.46 -33.11
C MET A 4 -10.23 -3.16 -32.51
N SER A 5 -10.87 -4.17 -31.93
CA SER A 5 -12.09 -3.99 -31.14
C SER A 5 -11.78 -3.41 -29.76
N PHE A 6 -12.81 -2.99 -29.02
CA PHE A 6 -12.64 -2.59 -27.62
C PHE A 6 -12.13 -3.77 -26.80
N GLU A 7 -12.67 -4.97 -27.02
CA GLU A 7 -12.21 -6.20 -26.39
C GLU A 7 -10.73 -6.48 -26.64
N ASP A 8 -10.22 -6.28 -27.87
CA ASP A 8 -8.81 -6.51 -28.19
C ASP A 8 -7.85 -5.57 -27.44
N VAL A 9 -8.30 -4.35 -27.16
CA VAL A 9 -7.52 -3.38 -26.37
C VAL A 9 -7.61 -3.71 -24.89
N ILE A 10 -8.82 -3.98 -24.39
CA ILE A 10 -9.06 -4.25 -22.98
C ILE A 10 -8.37 -5.55 -22.55
N ALA A 11 -8.39 -6.59 -23.38
CA ALA A 11 -7.70 -7.86 -23.12
C ALA A 11 -6.17 -7.73 -23.02
N LYS A 12 -5.58 -6.61 -23.49
CA LYS A 12 -4.14 -6.33 -23.35
C LYS A 12 -3.80 -5.63 -22.03
N ILE A 13 -4.80 -5.19 -21.25
CA ILE A 13 -4.57 -4.56 -19.95
C ILE A 13 -4.06 -5.62 -18.97
N GLN A 14 -3.01 -5.28 -18.23
CA GLN A 14 -2.40 -6.20 -17.28
C GLN A 14 -3.43 -6.67 -16.24
N GLY A 15 -3.55 -7.98 -16.07
CA GLY A 15 -4.46 -8.59 -15.12
C GLY A 15 -5.86 -8.83 -15.66
N VAL A 16 -6.20 -8.36 -16.87
CA VAL A 16 -7.43 -8.76 -17.56
C VAL A 16 -7.21 -10.09 -18.28
N THR A 17 -8.07 -11.06 -18.00
CA THR A 17 -8.01 -12.39 -18.62
C THR A 17 -9.04 -12.52 -19.73
N HIS A 18 -10.25 -11.98 -19.53
CA HIS A 18 -11.30 -11.92 -20.55
C HIS A 18 -12.05 -10.60 -20.46
N SER A 19 -12.52 -10.11 -21.60
CA SER A 19 -13.38 -8.94 -21.70
C SER A 19 -14.52 -9.21 -22.66
N LYS A 20 -15.71 -8.71 -22.34
CA LYS A 20 -16.88 -8.72 -23.21
C LYS A 20 -17.54 -7.36 -23.18
N VAL A 21 -17.74 -6.76 -24.35
CA VAL A 21 -18.52 -5.52 -24.48
C VAL A 21 -19.90 -5.88 -25.06
N VAL A 22 -20.93 -5.29 -24.45
CA VAL A 22 -22.33 -5.38 -24.89
C VAL A 22 -22.71 -4.03 -25.47
N TYR A 23 -23.28 -4.06 -26.68
CA TYR A 23 -23.68 -2.87 -27.42
C TYR A 23 -25.19 -2.87 -27.60
N ASN A 24 -25.80 -1.70 -27.48
CA ASN A 24 -27.16 -1.44 -27.93
C ASN A 24 -27.13 -0.46 -29.10
N GLU A 25 -27.59 -0.92 -30.27
CA GLU A 25 -27.47 -0.24 -31.57
C GLU A 25 -26.01 0.10 -31.92
N GLU A 26 -25.46 1.17 -31.34
CA GLU A 26 -24.06 1.62 -31.51
C GLU A 26 -23.41 2.15 -30.22
N GLU A 27 -24.12 2.17 -29.09
CA GLU A 27 -23.58 2.62 -27.79
C GLU A 27 -23.20 1.42 -26.90
N VAL A 28 -22.12 1.59 -26.12
CA VAL A 28 -21.74 0.61 -25.10
C VAL A 28 -22.76 0.64 -23.97
N GLU A 29 -23.39 -0.49 -23.71
CA GLU A 29 -24.35 -0.65 -22.62
C GLU A 29 -23.68 -1.26 -21.39
N GLU A 30 -22.85 -2.28 -21.58
CA GLU A 30 -22.14 -2.96 -20.49
C GLU A 30 -20.76 -3.44 -20.93
N VAL A 31 -19.82 -3.46 -19.98
CA VAL A 31 -18.51 -4.06 -20.13
C VAL A 31 -18.28 -5.03 -18.99
N HIS A 32 -18.13 -6.31 -19.32
CA HIS A 32 -17.87 -7.38 -18.36
C HIS A 32 -16.41 -7.82 -18.45
N ILE A 33 -15.70 -7.72 -17.34
CA ILE A 33 -14.28 -8.03 -17.23
C ILE A 33 -14.09 -9.19 -16.26
N ILE A 34 -13.35 -10.20 -16.69
CA ILE A 34 -12.74 -11.19 -15.81
C ILE A 34 -11.27 -10.82 -15.65
N ALA A 35 -10.86 -10.57 -14.41
CA ALA A 35 -9.48 -10.21 -14.09
C ALA A 35 -8.87 -11.16 -13.05
N ASN A 36 -7.56 -11.29 -13.04
CA ASN A 36 -6.84 -11.87 -11.92
C ASN A 36 -6.73 -10.86 -10.75
N THR A 37 -6.10 -11.29 -9.66
CA THR A 37 -5.95 -10.47 -8.44
C THR A 37 -4.69 -9.60 -8.42
N THR A 38 -3.91 -9.56 -9.51
CA THR A 38 -2.64 -8.82 -9.57
C THR A 38 -2.81 -7.30 -9.60
N ARG A 39 -4.00 -6.81 -9.97
CA ARG A 39 -4.39 -5.40 -10.02
C ARG A 39 -5.71 -5.18 -9.28
N SER A 40 -5.92 -4.00 -8.72
CA SER A 40 -7.21 -3.66 -8.09
C SER A 40 -8.28 -3.36 -9.15
N PRO A 41 -9.58 -3.59 -8.88
CA PRO A 41 -10.64 -3.23 -9.81
C PRO A 41 -10.62 -1.74 -10.20
N LYS A 42 -10.28 -0.84 -9.28
CA LYS A 42 -10.14 0.60 -9.56
C LYS A 42 -9.04 0.89 -10.59
N GLN A 43 -7.90 0.20 -10.51
CA GLN A 43 -6.81 0.35 -11.47
C GLN A 43 -7.23 -0.12 -12.86
N ILE A 44 -7.86 -1.29 -12.94
CA ILE A 44 -8.35 -1.84 -14.20
C ILE A 44 -9.38 -0.89 -14.84
N VAL A 45 -10.32 -0.33 -14.06
CA VAL A 45 -11.27 0.68 -14.55
C VAL A 45 -10.54 1.90 -15.14
N ARG A 46 -9.55 2.45 -14.43
CA ARG A 46 -8.76 3.60 -14.91
C ARG A 46 -8.00 3.29 -16.20
N ASP A 47 -7.41 2.10 -16.29
CA ASP A 47 -6.67 1.67 -17.46
C ASP A 47 -7.61 1.49 -18.66
N ILE A 48 -8.81 0.95 -18.45
CA ILE A 48 -9.86 0.84 -19.48
C ILE A 48 -10.28 2.24 -19.96
N GLU A 49 -10.63 3.15 -19.04
CA GLU A 49 -11.00 4.53 -19.38
C GLU A 49 -9.90 5.22 -20.20
N SER A 50 -8.64 5.07 -19.76
CA SER A 50 -7.47 5.68 -20.41
C SER A 50 -7.20 5.08 -21.79
N ALA A 51 -7.27 3.76 -21.93
CA ALA A 51 -7.01 3.06 -23.18
C ALA A 51 -8.09 3.35 -24.24
N LEU A 52 -9.37 3.30 -23.86
CA LEU A 52 -10.47 3.58 -24.78
C LEU A 52 -10.48 5.04 -25.24
N LEU A 53 -10.15 5.97 -24.34
CA LEU A 53 -10.00 7.37 -24.69
C LEU A 53 -8.82 7.60 -25.63
N ALA A 54 -7.66 6.97 -25.38
CA ALA A 54 -6.45 7.19 -26.17
C ALA A 54 -6.54 6.58 -27.58
N ILE A 55 -7.12 5.39 -27.71
CA ILE A 55 -7.11 4.62 -28.97
C ILE A 55 -8.35 4.91 -29.81
N PHE A 56 -9.52 5.02 -29.17
CA PHE A 56 -10.80 5.16 -29.87
C PHE A 56 -11.43 6.54 -29.71
N ASN A 57 -10.81 7.44 -28.93
CA ASN A 57 -11.42 8.71 -28.52
C ASN A 57 -12.80 8.51 -27.86
N TYR A 58 -12.99 7.36 -27.20
CA TYR A 58 -14.25 6.98 -26.56
C TYR A 58 -14.18 7.20 -25.05
N ARG A 59 -15.15 7.94 -24.51
CA ARG A 59 -15.30 8.14 -23.06
C ARG A 59 -16.34 7.17 -22.53
N ILE A 60 -15.90 6.21 -21.73
CA ILE A 60 -16.77 5.26 -21.04
C ILE A 60 -17.09 5.76 -19.62
N ASP A 61 -18.32 5.53 -19.14
CA ASP A 61 -18.66 5.72 -17.72
C ASP A 61 -18.28 4.44 -16.94
N ARG A 62 -17.50 4.58 -15.88
CA ARG A 62 -17.14 3.49 -14.96
C ARG A 62 -18.32 2.66 -14.46
N LYS A 63 -19.53 3.22 -14.40
CA LYS A 63 -20.75 2.51 -13.96
C LYS A 63 -21.14 1.37 -14.90
N LEU A 64 -20.72 1.43 -16.16
CA LEU A 64 -20.97 0.39 -17.16
C LEU A 64 -19.96 -0.77 -17.06
N ILE A 65 -18.91 -0.62 -16.24
CA ILE A 65 -17.83 -1.60 -16.12
C ILE A 65 -18.06 -2.48 -14.90
N SER A 66 -18.33 -3.76 -15.15
CA SER A 66 -18.40 -4.82 -14.14
C SER A 66 -17.12 -5.64 -14.16
N ILE A 67 -16.49 -5.83 -13.00
CA ILE A 67 -15.25 -6.60 -12.87
C ILE A 67 -15.47 -7.74 -11.87
N ALA A 68 -15.27 -8.97 -12.33
CA ALA A 68 -15.17 -10.14 -11.47
C ALA A 68 -13.70 -10.59 -11.40
N GLN A 69 -13.18 -10.74 -10.18
CA GLN A 69 -11.81 -11.21 -9.96
C GLN A 69 -11.77 -12.70 -9.64
N ILE A 70 -10.90 -13.43 -10.35
CA ILE A 70 -10.67 -14.86 -10.16
C ILE A 70 -9.21 -15.06 -9.74
N ASP A 71 -8.99 -15.83 -8.68
CA ASP A 71 -7.63 -16.20 -8.27
C ASP A 71 -7.09 -17.28 -9.22
N THR A 72 -6.22 -16.88 -10.15
CA THR A 72 -5.62 -17.76 -11.16
C THR A 72 -4.34 -18.45 -10.67
N GLY A 73 -3.89 -18.17 -9.44
CA GLY A 73 -2.60 -18.68 -8.92
C GLY A 73 -1.38 -18.08 -9.61
N GLU A 74 -1.56 -17.14 -10.54
CA GLU A 74 -0.47 -16.31 -11.07
C GLU A 74 0.09 -15.44 -9.94
N THR A 75 1.42 -15.42 -9.81
CA THR A 75 2.16 -14.77 -8.72
C THR A 75 1.52 -13.43 -8.34
N LYS A 76 0.90 -13.37 -7.16
CA LYS A 76 0.43 -12.10 -6.59
C LYS A 76 1.59 -11.11 -6.72
N SER A 77 1.36 -9.96 -7.35
CA SER A 77 2.28 -8.84 -7.17
C SER A 77 2.42 -8.68 -5.65
N ILE A 78 3.66 -8.75 -5.15
CA ILE A 78 3.91 -8.62 -3.72
C ILE A 78 3.43 -7.22 -3.35
N LYS A 79 2.24 -7.13 -2.74
CA LYS A 79 1.64 -5.88 -2.31
C LYS A 79 2.44 -5.40 -1.12
N ARG A 80 3.46 -4.59 -1.41
CA ARG A 80 4.35 -4.03 -0.41
C ARG A 80 3.84 -2.67 0.03
N ILE A 81 3.68 -2.50 1.33
CA ILE A 81 3.41 -1.20 1.91
C ILE A 81 4.66 -0.34 1.78
N ARG A 82 4.51 0.83 1.17
CA ARG A 82 5.59 1.80 0.92
C ARG A 82 5.43 3.00 1.83
N TYR A 83 6.58 3.53 2.25
CA TYR A 83 6.65 4.81 2.95
C TYR A 83 6.43 5.96 1.96
N GLU A 84 5.52 6.88 2.27
CA GLU A 84 5.26 8.07 1.46
C GLU A 84 5.73 9.35 2.18
N GLY A 85 5.46 9.47 3.48
CA GLY A 85 5.90 10.66 4.22
C GLY A 85 5.64 10.64 5.71
N ILE A 86 6.21 11.64 6.39
CA ILE A 86 6.08 11.86 7.83
C ILE A 86 5.89 13.36 8.11
N SER A 87 5.10 13.68 9.14
CA SER A 87 5.06 14.99 9.75
C SER A 87 5.16 14.84 11.28
N LEU A 88 6.05 15.60 11.90
CA LEU A 88 6.23 15.61 13.34
C LEU A 88 6.00 17.02 13.89
N GLU A 89 4.99 17.16 14.73
CA GLU A 89 4.61 18.42 15.37
C GLU A 89 4.86 18.34 16.87
N VAL A 90 5.55 19.34 17.40
CA VAL A 90 5.76 19.47 18.84
C VAL A 90 4.89 20.61 19.33
N LYS A 91 3.99 20.31 20.26
CA LYS A 91 3.11 21.31 20.87
C LYS A 91 3.05 21.08 22.37
N ASP A 92 3.38 22.12 23.13
CA ASP A 92 3.51 22.07 24.58
C ASP A 92 4.47 20.93 25.00
N ASN A 93 3.99 20.01 25.84
CA ASN A 93 4.72 18.82 26.27
C ASN A 93 4.38 17.57 25.45
N ASN A 94 3.75 17.73 24.28
CA ASN A 94 3.36 16.62 23.41
C ASN A 94 4.10 16.65 22.08
N VAL A 95 4.27 15.45 21.52
CA VAL A 95 4.71 15.22 20.16
C VAL A 95 3.61 14.46 19.42
N ARG A 96 3.19 15.00 18.28
CA ARG A 96 2.23 14.39 17.37
C ARG A 96 2.97 13.97 16.10
N CYS A 97 2.81 12.72 15.69
CA CYS A 97 3.39 12.18 14.48
C CYS A 97 2.28 11.74 13.54
N GLU A 98 2.33 12.20 12.30
CA GLU A 98 1.53 11.69 11.19
C GLU A 98 2.44 10.89 10.26
N ILE A 99 2.03 9.68 9.91
CA ILE A 99 2.70 8.81 8.93
C ILE A 99 1.76 8.59 7.76
N ARG A 100 2.30 8.73 6.54
CA ARG A 100 1.61 8.40 5.30
C ARG A 100 2.29 7.22 4.63
N LEU A 101 1.51 6.21 4.34
CA LEU A 101 1.91 4.99 3.64
C LEU A 101 1.08 4.85 2.37
N ASN A 102 1.63 4.13 1.40
CA ASN A 102 0.95 3.78 0.16
C ASN A 102 0.97 2.27 -0.02
N MET A 103 -0.17 1.70 -0.42
CA MET A 103 -0.25 0.34 -0.94
C MET A 103 -1.04 0.40 -2.25
N ASP A 104 -0.40 0.00 -3.35
CA ASP A 104 -0.93 0.20 -4.70
C ASP A 104 -1.23 1.70 -4.99
N ASP A 105 -2.49 2.06 -5.20
CA ASP A 105 -2.95 3.44 -5.45
C ASP A 105 -3.67 4.06 -4.25
N ASP A 106 -3.84 3.32 -3.16
CA ASP A 106 -4.54 3.80 -1.97
C ASP A 106 -3.50 4.36 -0.97
N GLU A 107 -3.76 5.59 -0.50
CA GLU A 107 -2.97 6.26 0.54
C GLU A 107 -3.62 6.03 1.90
N TYR A 108 -2.78 5.74 2.89
CA TYR A 108 -3.18 5.48 4.27
C TYR A 108 -2.43 6.43 5.19
N THR A 109 -3.15 7.03 6.13
CA THR A 109 -2.58 8.02 7.05
C THR A 109 -2.95 7.66 8.48
N SER A 110 -1.93 7.52 9.34
CA SER A 110 -2.15 7.37 10.78
C SER A 110 -1.50 8.51 11.54
N THR A 111 -2.17 8.96 12.60
CA THR A 111 -1.65 9.95 13.54
C THR A 111 -1.55 9.34 14.93
N GLN A 112 -0.41 9.53 15.59
CA GLN A 112 -0.23 9.21 17.00
C GLN A 112 0.30 10.40 17.79
N THR A 113 -0.02 10.44 19.09
CA THR A 113 0.46 11.48 20.02
C THR A 113 1.09 10.84 21.24
N ALA A 114 2.18 11.42 21.74
CA ALA A 114 2.85 11.01 22.96
C ALA A 114 3.40 12.21 23.73
N ILE A 115 3.75 12.01 25.01
CA ILE A 115 4.50 13.00 25.77
C ILE A 115 5.87 13.19 25.12
N GLY A 116 6.32 14.42 24.92
CA GLY A 116 7.49 14.83 24.14
C GLY A 116 8.87 14.52 24.72
N THR A 117 9.04 13.42 25.46
CA THR A 117 10.35 12.92 25.91
C THR A 117 11.19 12.40 24.74
N SER A 118 12.51 12.36 24.89
CA SER A 118 13.42 11.92 23.82
C SER A 118 13.07 10.53 23.28
N ILE A 119 12.77 9.57 24.17
CA ILE A 119 12.41 8.20 23.77
C ILE A 119 11.03 8.14 23.10
N ASN A 120 10.05 8.88 23.62
CA ASN A 120 8.70 8.87 23.07
C ASN A 120 8.62 9.55 21.68
N ARG A 121 9.50 10.52 21.41
CA ARG A 121 9.64 11.09 20.06
C ARG A 121 10.03 10.04 19.03
N LEU A 122 10.85 9.05 19.39
CA LEU A 122 11.19 7.94 18.52
C LEU A 122 10.03 6.94 18.45
N LYS A 123 9.50 6.53 19.61
CA LYS A 123 8.42 5.53 19.69
C LYS A 123 7.14 5.97 19.00
N VAL A 124 6.78 7.25 19.03
CA VAL A 124 5.55 7.75 18.38
C VAL A 124 5.59 7.57 16.86
N VAL A 125 6.78 7.66 16.25
CA VAL A 125 6.98 7.44 14.81
C VAL A 125 6.72 5.98 14.43
N ALA A 126 7.35 5.04 15.15
CA ALA A 126 7.12 3.62 14.94
C ALA A 126 5.66 3.23 15.22
N LYS A 127 5.05 3.77 16.29
CA LYS A 127 3.64 3.52 16.63
C LYS A 127 2.67 4.04 15.58
N ALA A 128 2.91 5.24 15.03
CA ALA A 128 2.11 5.75 13.91
C ALA A 128 2.27 4.88 12.67
N THR A 129 3.48 4.39 12.41
CA THR A 129 3.74 3.47 11.29
C THR A 129 3.01 2.14 11.47
N VAL A 130 3.11 1.52 12.65
CA VAL A 130 2.37 0.29 13.00
C VAL A 130 0.87 0.50 12.84
N SER A 131 0.33 1.59 13.37
CA SER A 131 -1.10 1.86 13.30
C SER A 131 -1.59 2.05 11.86
N ALA A 132 -0.81 2.68 10.98
CA ALA A 132 -1.15 2.76 9.56
C ALA A 132 -1.12 1.38 8.88
N ILE A 133 -0.18 0.51 9.26
CA ILE A 133 -0.10 -0.86 8.74
C ILE A 133 -1.30 -1.70 9.20
N GLU A 134 -1.69 -1.58 10.47
CA GLU A 134 -2.88 -2.21 11.05
C GLU A 134 -4.17 -1.81 10.31
N GLU A 135 -4.29 -0.53 9.96
CA GLU A 135 -5.39 -0.03 9.13
C GLU A 135 -5.38 -0.65 7.73
N ILE A 136 -4.20 -0.76 7.10
CA ILE A 136 -4.05 -1.37 5.76
C ILE A 136 -4.48 -2.84 5.76
N ILE A 137 -4.13 -3.61 6.80
CA ILE A 137 -4.47 -5.04 6.88
C ILE A 137 -5.85 -5.31 7.50
N GLY A 138 -6.53 -4.28 8.02
CA GLY A 138 -7.84 -4.41 8.66
C GLY A 138 -7.82 -5.17 9.98
N GLN A 139 -6.69 -5.16 10.70
CA GLN A 139 -6.53 -5.82 12.00
C GLN A 139 -5.96 -4.83 13.01
N VAL A 140 -6.50 -4.80 14.22
CA VAL A 140 -6.12 -3.83 15.25
C VAL A 140 -5.38 -4.54 16.38
N SER A 141 -4.34 -3.89 16.93
CA SER A 141 -3.57 -4.39 18.08
C SER A 141 -2.87 -5.73 17.83
N VAL A 142 -2.34 -5.92 16.63
CA VAL A 142 -1.57 -7.10 16.22
C VAL A 142 -0.09 -6.91 16.51
N PHE A 143 0.38 -5.66 16.48
CA PHE A 143 1.79 -5.32 16.64
C PHE A 143 2.02 -4.40 17.84
N ASP A 144 3.11 -4.64 18.59
CA ASP A 144 3.59 -3.76 19.64
C ASP A 144 5.05 -3.34 19.40
N VAL A 145 5.34 -2.04 19.55
CA VAL A 145 6.70 -1.51 19.36
C VAL A 145 7.48 -1.69 20.65
N GLU A 146 8.32 -2.74 20.68
CA GLU A 146 9.14 -3.07 21.83
C GLU A 146 10.24 -2.02 22.05
N ASP A 147 11.14 -1.87 21.08
CA ASP A 147 12.29 -0.97 21.22
C ASP A 147 12.78 -0.37 19.90
N ILE A 148 13.49 0.76 20.03
CA ILE A 148 14.10 1.50 18.92
C ILE A 148 15.51 1.88 19.32
N VAL A 149 16.49 1.37 18.59
CA VAL A 149 17.91 1.62 18.84
C VAL A 149 18.53 2.32 17.64
N ILE A 150 19.25 3.40 17.92
CA ILE A 150 20.03 4.12 16.91
C ILE A 150 21.48 3.68 17.07
N ASN A 151 22.02 3.07 16.02
CA ASN A 151 23.38 2.54 15.99
C ASN A 151 24.21 3.28 14.94
N SER A 152 25.53 3.17 15.05
CA SER A 152 26.45 3.67 14.04
C SER A 152 27.61 2.71 13.82
N ILE A 153 28.00 2.57 12.55
CA ILE A 153 29.24 1.90 12.14
C ILE A 153 30.01 2.88 11.27
N ARG A 154 31.11 3.41 11.81
CA ARG A 154 31.84 4.55 11.21
C ARG A 154 30.86 5.71 10.99
N ASP A 155 30.80 6.24 9.77
CA ASP A 155 29.95 7.38 9.40
C ASP A 155 28.53 6.96 8.97
N ILE A 156 28.19 5.67 9.09
CA ILE A 156 26.87 5.15 8.72
C ILE A 156 26.05 4.98 9.99
N SER A 157 25.08 5.88 10.18
CA SER A 157 24.04 5.74 11.21
C SER A 157 22.87 4.94 10.67
N TYR A 158 22.32 4.03 11.48
CA TYR A 158 21.14 3.25 11.14
C TYR A 158 20.26 3.02 12.35
N VAL A 159 18.97 2.83 12.10
CA VAL A 159 17.96 2.52 13.11
C VAL A 159 17.64 1.04 13.07
N THR A 160 17.49 0.45 14.24
CA THR A 160 16.91 -0.88 14.45
C THR A 160 15.59 -0.73 15.20
N VAL A 161 14.52 -1.35 14.72
CA VAL A 161 13.21 -1.38 15.39
C VAL A 161 12.87 -2.84 15.68
N ILE A 162 12.44 -3.11 16.92
CA ILE A 162 11.92 -4.40 17.35
C ILE A 162 10.41 -4.25 17.55
N VAL A 163 9.65 -5.17 16.93
CA VAL A 163 8.19 -5.21 16.98
C VAL A 163 7.76 -6.60 17.41
N ASN A 164 6.91 -6.70 18.42
CA ASN A 164 6.24 -7.94 18.77
C ASN A 164 4.97 -8.08 17.96
N MET A 165 4.73 -9.28 17.44
CA MET A 165 3.51 -9.64 16.73
C MET A 165 2.82 -10.77 17.48
N ILE A 166 1.51 -10.64 17.70
CA ILE A 166 0.69 -11.76 18.15
C ILE A 166 -0.15 -12.30 16.99
N ASN A 167 -0.14 -13.61 16.79
CA ASN A 167 -1.08 -14.30 15.92
C ASN A 167 -1.83 -15.39 16.70
N ASP A 168 -2.77 -16.08 16.06
CA ASP A 168 -3.61 -17.11 16.71
C ASP A 168 -2.82 -18.30 17.31
N ILE A 169 -1.53 -18.43 16.98
CA ILE A 169 -0.71 -19.61 17.28
C ILE A 169 0.44 -19.28 18.23
N ALA A 170 1.07 -18.10 18.10
CA ALA A 170 2.24 -17.71 18.87
C ALA A 170 2.52 -16.19 18.85
N GLU A 171 3.29 -15.76 19.84
CA GLU A 171 4.00 -14.49 19.83
C GLU A 171 5.30 -14.61 19.00
N GLU A 172 5.58 -13.62 18.15
CA GLU A 172 6.76 -13.57 17.31
C GLU A 172 7.46 -12.22 17.44
N VAL A 173 8.79 -12.25 17.59
CA VAL A 173 9.63 -11.05 17.60
C VAL A 173 10.09 -10.74 16.18
N LEU A 174 9.75 -9.55 15.69
CA LEU A 174 10.14 -9.04 14.39
C LEU A 174 11.21 -7.95 14.55
N ILE A 175 12.15 -7.91 13.62
CA ILE A 175 13.24 -6.94 13.61
C ILE A 175 13.41 -6.34 12.22
N GLY A 176 13.57 -5.02 12.17
CA GLY A 176 13.79 -4.29 10.94
C GLY A 176 14.83 -3.19 11.10
N THR A 177 15.46 -2.83 9.98
CA THR A 177 16.56 -1.86 9.97
C THR A 177 16.47 -0.88 8.81
N ALA A 178 16.96 0.35 9.02
CA ALA A 178 17.10 1.33 7.95
C ALA A 178 18.26 2.29 8.22
N ILE A 179 19.00 2.63 7.16
CA ILE A 179 20.07 3.63 7.22
C ILE A 179 19.45 5.02 7.38
N VAL A 180 19.99 5.81 8.30
CA VAL A 180 19.67 7.22 8.46
C VAL A 180 20.40 7.99 7.36
N ARG A 181 19.64 8.57 6.42
CA ARG A 181 20.20 9.40 5.34
C ARG A 181 20.13 10.89 5.70
N ASN A 182 18.90 11.40 5.77
CA ASN A 182 18.64 12.82 6.05
C ASN A 182 17.81 12.99 7.31
N ASP A 183 16.79 12.15 7.49
CA ASP A 183 15.87 12.21 8.62
C ASP A 183 15.86 10.86 9.37
N ILE A 184 16.06 10.94 10.68
CA ILE A 184 16.00 9.78 11.57
C ILE A 184 14.58 9.25 11.71
N ASN A 185 13.57 10.10 11.64
CA ASN A 185 12.17 9.71 11.78
C ASN A 185 11.72 8.92 10.54
N GLU A 186 12.14 9.35 9.35
CA GLU A 186 11.98 8.56 8.11
C GLU A 186 12.65 7.18 8.25
N ALA A 187 13.87 7.11 8.81
CA ALA A 187 14.56 5.85 9.02
C ALA A 187 13.83 4.94 10.02
N ILE A 188 13.25 5.49 11.09
CA ILE A 188 12.41 4.72 12.04
C ILE A 188 11.19 4.13 11.34
N ALA A 189 10.46 4.94 10.54
CA ALA A 189 9.31 4.46 9.79
C ALA A 189 9.70 3.34 8.80
N LYS A 190 10.81 3.51 8.08
CA LYS A 190 11.33 2.50 7.15
C LYS A 190 11.81 1.23 7.83
N ALA A 191 12.48 1.33 8.98
CA ALA A 191 12.89 0.18 9.77
C ALA A 191 11.67 -0.58 10.32
N THR A 192 10.62 0.13 10.71
CA THR A 192 9.34 -0.47 11.14
C THR A 192 8.68 -1.24 9.99
N LEU A 193 8.62 -0.65 8.79
CA LEU A 193 8.16 -1.34 7.59
C LEU A 193 9.02 -2.55 7.22
N ASP A 194 10.34 -2.47 7.35
CA ASP A 194 11.26 -3.59 7.09
C ASP A 194 11.00 -4.78 8.04
N ALA A 195 10.67 -4.50 9.31
CA ALA A 195 10.31 -5.52 10.29
C ALA A 195 9.01 -6.26 9.91
N ILE A 196 7.99 -5.50 9.50
CA ILE A 196 6.62 -6.02 9.38
C ILE A 196 6.29 -6.52 7.97
N ASN A 197 6.74 -5.84 6.90
CA ASN A 197 6.38 -6.19 5.51
C ASN A 197 6.71 -7.66 5.18
N ARG A 198 7.80 -8.22 5.73
CA ARG A 198 8.20 -9.62 5.49
C ARG A 198 7.16 -10.65 5.98
N ARG A 199 6.26 -10.26 6.90
CA ARG A 199 5.20 -11.10 7.46
C ARG A 199 3.85 -10.89 6.77
N ILE A 200 3.60 -9.69 6.25
CA ILE A 200 2.38 -9.36 5.51
C ILE A 200 2.47 -9.79 4.04
N GLU A 201 3.68 -9.84 3.47
CA GLU A 201 3.95 -10.24 2.07
C GLU A 201 3.81 -11.76 1.79
N LYS A 202 3.37 -12.58 2.76
CA LYS A 202 3.24 -14.04 2.62
C LYS A 202 1.80 -14.51 2.45
#